data_AF-A0A8T5H2L0-F1
#
_entry.id   AF-A0A8T5H2L0-F1
#
_cell.length_a   1.000
_cell.length_b   1.000
_cell.length_c   1.000
_cell.angle_alpha   90.00
_cell.angle_beta   90.00
_cell.angle_gamma   90.00
#
_symmetry.space_group_name_H-M   'P 1'
#
loop_
_entity.id
_entity.type
_entity.pdbx_description
1 polymer ?
#
loop_
_entity_poly.entity_id
_entity_poly.type
_entity_poly.pdbx_seq_one_letter_code
_entity_poly.pdbx_strand_id
1 'polypeptide(L)'
;MQYLKKSLSQTFHGIKKKPGLFLSLAALQLVLIVILATLVLGFQIKILEDVESIMTAVEGANTNPELIDAGQPFLQDTALILQSYKSMIKNTFQMILWSLLIFLILNSILWTGSHSILSEKFSWRLWKTYCLQYITATLIVTTPYIILIWIFSKQITSLAISPGSINTWGTTFTVLFIIFYFLLLNSAAALTSSWKKWPKKIFVTTIKKLPKTLMVLLINLAILGSILYGLYMVLTFTELAWLVVILTIIVVSVLILTRIFWIAALNNEKNNT
;
A
#
# COMPACT_ATOMS: atom_id res chain seq x y z
N MET A 1 29.83 1.75 -3.44
CA MET A 1 29.41 3.12 -3.80
C MET A 1 29.31 3.38 -5.30
N GLN A 2 30.19 2.84 -6.17
CA GLN A 2 30.11 3.06 -7.63
C GLN A 2 28.76 2.68 -8.25
N TYR A 3 28.13 1.57 -7.81
CA TYR A 3 26.82 1.14 -8.32
C TYR A 3 25.69 2.15 -8.00
N LEU A 4 25.72 2.78 -6.81
CA LEU A 4 24.73 3.81 -6.43
C LEU A 4 24.88 5.05 -7.31
N LYS A 5 26.12 5.52 -7.52
CA LYS A 5 26.41 6.67 -8.39
C LYS A 5 25.96 6.41 -9.84
N LYS A 6 26.23 5.20 -10.36
CA LYS A 6 25.77 4.77 -11.69
C LYS A 6 24.24 4.73 -11.78
N SER A 7 23.57 4.20 -10.75
CA SER A 7 22.10 4.08 -10.72
C SER A 7 21.42 5.44 -10.60
N LEU A 8 22.02 6.36 -9.83
CA LEU A 8 21.57 7.74 -9.75
C LEU A 8 21.72 8.45 -11.10
N SER A 9 22.88 8.30 -11.74
CA SER A 9 23.14 8.86 -13.08
C SER A 9 22.15 8.34 -14.12
N GLN A 10 21.88 7.02 -14.13
CA GLN A 10 20.88 6.43 -15.03
C GLN A 10 19.46 6.91 -14.76
N THR A 11 19.10 7.09 -13.48
CA THR A 11 17.79 7.62 -13.10
C THR A 11 17.61 9.03 -13.67
N PHE A 12 18.58 9.92 -13.43
CA PHE A 12 18.53 11.28 -13.98
C PHE A 12 18.59 11.31 -15.51
N HIS A 13 19.43 10.48 -16.12
CA HIS A 13 19.52 10.40 -17.58
C HIS A 13 18.21 9.93 -18.21
N GLY A 14 17.58 8.89 -17.65
CA GLY A 14 16.28 8.38 -18.11
C GLY A 14 15.18 9.45 -18.03
N ILE A 15 15.13 10.19 -16.92
CA ILE A 15 14.14 11.26 -16.72
C ILE A 15 14.39 12.42 -17.68
N LYS A 16 15.64 12.87 -17.84
CA LYS A 16 15.97 13.94 -18.80
C LYS A 16 15.65 13.56 -20.24
N LYS A 17 15.81 12.28 -20.61
CA LYS A 17 15.49 11.79 -21.95
C LYS A 17 13.98 11.68 -22.18
N LYS A 18 13.18 11.41 -21.14
CA LYS A 18 11.72 11.20 -21.24
C LYS A 18 10.95 11.99 -20.19
N PRO A 19 11.04 13.34 -20.18
CA PRO A 19 10.42 14.16 -19.15
C PRO A 19 8.89 14.06 -19.17
N GLY A 20 8.28 13.98 -20.36
CA GLY A 20 6.83 13.80 -20.51
C GLY A 20 6.32 12.50 -19.87
N LEU A 21 7.06 11.40 -20.00
CA LEU A 21 6.71 10.14 -19.35
C LEU A 21 6.82 10.28 -17.82
N PHE A 22 7.88 10.90 -17.30
CA PHE A 22 8.03 11.15 -15.87
C PHE A 22 6.87 12.01 -15.32
N LEU A 23 6.52 13.11 -16.00
CA LEU A 23 5.39 13.96 -15.63
C LEU A 23 4.06 13.20 -15.66
N SER A 24 3.83 12.36 -16.68
CA SER A 24 2.62 11.52 -16.75
C SER A 24 2.53 10.52 -15.58
N LEU A 25 3.67 9.95 -15.16
CA LEU A 25 3.70 9.05 -14.00
C LEU A 25 3.48 9.80 -12.68
N ALA A 26 4.02 11.02 -12.55
CA ALA A 26 3.75 11.87 -11.39
C ALA A 26 2.26 12.24 -11.30
N ALA A 27 1.65 12.64 -12.42
CA ALA A 27 0.21 12.91 -12.48
C ALA A 27 -0.61 11.65 -12.14
N LEU A 28 -0.25 10.50 -12.71
CA LEU A 28 -0.90 9.22 -12.41
C LEU A 28 -0.75 8.81 -10.93
N GLN A 29 0.40 9.08 -10.33
CA GLN A 29 0.64 8.84 -8.90
C GLN A 29 -0.22 9.74 -8.01
N LEU A 30 -0.40 11.00 -8.39
CA LEU A 30 -1.30 11.91 -7.69
C LEU A 30 -2.76 11.42 -7.81
N VAL A 31 -3.19 11.06 -9.03
CA VAL A 31 -4.52 10.48 -9.27
C VAL A 31 -4.75 9.22 -8.43
N LEU A 32 -3.77 8.32 -8.37
CA LEU A 32 -3.84 7.13 -7.51
C LEU A 32 -4.04 7.50 -6.03
N ILE A 33 -3.27 8.46 -5.51
CA ILE A 33 -3.38 8.89 -4.11
C ILE A 33 -4.77 9.48 -3.84
N VAL A 34 -5.24 10.39 -4.70
CA VAL A 34 -6.54 11.04 -4.54
C VAL A 34 -7.68 10.02 -4.61
N ILE A 35 -7.69 9.14 -5.61
CA ILE A 35 -8.73 8.12 -5.76
C ILE A 35 -8.77 7.19 -4.54
N LEU A 36 -7.61 6.71 -4.07
CA LEU A 36 -7.56 5.85 -2.88
C LEU A 36 -8.01 6.60 -1.63
N ALA A 37 -7.59 7.85 -1.44
CA ALA A 37 -7.99 8.65 -0.28
C ALA A 37 -9.51 8.87 -0.27
N THR A 38 -10.10 9.30 -1.38
CA THR A 38 -11.55 9.50 -1.49
C THR A 38 -12.32 8.20 -1.28
N LEU A 39 -11.82 7.08 -1.83
CA LEU A 39 -12.46 5.78 -1.66
C LEU A 39 -12.43 5.33 -0.19
N VAL A 40 -11.26 5.39 0.45
CA VAL A 40 -11.11 4.98 1.86
C VAL A 40 -11.96 5.85 2.77
N LEU A 41 -11.90 7.18 2.63
CA LEU A 41 -12.71 8.10 3.44
C LEU A 41 -14.21 7.85 3.24
N GLY A 42 -14.65 7.67 1.99
CA GLY A 42 -16.06 7.41 1.69
C GLY A 42 -16.59 6.11 2.30
N PHE A 43 -15.78 5.05 2.34
CA PHE A 43 -16.16 3.81 3.05
C PHE A 43 -16.02 3.92 4.56
N GLN A 44 -15.04 4.66 5.08
CA GLN A 44 -14.89 4.90 6.52
C GLN A 44 -16.10 5.63 7.08
N ILE A 45 -16.64 6.64 6.38
CA ILE A 45 -17.87 7.34 6.80
C ILE A 45 -19.03 6.35 6.91
N LYS A 46 -19.27 5.52 5.88
CA LYS A 46 -20.34 4.52 5.91
C LYS A 46 -20.19 3.51 7.05
N ILE A 47 -18.96 3.05 7.29
CA ILE A 47 -18.66 2.13 8.40
C ILE A 47 -18.93 2.81 9.74
N LEU A 48 -18.58 4.08 9.90
CA LEU A 48 -18.85 4.84 11.12
C LEU A 48 -20.36 5.06 11.33
N GLU A 49 -21.11 5.38 10.29
CA GLU A 49 -22.58 5.46 10.35
C GLU A 49 -23.21 4.12 10.77
N ASP A 50 -22.72 3.00 10.23
CA ASP A 50 -23.18 1.66 10.63
C ASP A 50 -22.83 1.37 12.11
N VAL A 51 -21.66 1.80 12.59
CA VAL A 51 -21.23 1.64 14.00
C VAL A 51 -22.06 2.51 14.93
N GLU A 52 -22.28 3.77 14.59
CA GLU A 52 -23.10 4.71 15.36
C GLU A 52 -24.52 4.17 15.50
N SER A 53 -25.11 3.67 14.41
CA SER A 53 -26.43 3.03 14.41
C SER A 53 -26.52 1.84 15.39
N ILE A 54 -25.48 1.00 15.44
CA ILE A 54 -25.40 -0.10 16.41
C ILE A 54 -25.27 0.44 17.84
N MET A 55 -24.40 1.43 18.06
CA MET A 55 -24.17 2.02 19.38
C MET A 55 -25.45 2.66 19.93
N THR A 56 -26.12 3.50 19.15
CA THR A 56 -27.37 4.15 19.56
C THR A 56 -28.46 3.14 19.91
N ALA A 57 -28.57 2.04 19.15
CA ALA A 57 -29.55 0.99 19.45
C ALA A 57 -29.23 0.23 20.74
N VAL A 58 -27.95 0.06 21.08
CA VAL A 58 -27.50 -0.58 22.32
C VAL A 58 -27.59 0.37 23.52
N GLU A 59 -27.27 1.65 23.35
CA GLU A 59 -27.40 2.68 24.40
C GLU A 59 -28.88 2.94 24.74
N GLY A 60 -29.77 2.85 23.74
CA GLY A 60 -31.22 2.91 23.93
C GLY A 60 -31.86 1.62 24.43
N ALA A 61 -31.06 0.60 24.78
CA ALA A 61 -31.59 -0.67 25.29
C ALA A 61 -32.31 -0.46 26.63
N ASN A 62 -33.44 -1.16 26.80
CA ASN A 62 -34.16 -1.16 28.07
C ASN A 62 -33.37 -2.00 29.08
N THR A 63 -32.77 -1.36 30.08
CA THR A 63 -32.06 -2.03 31.17
C THR A 63 -32.90 -2.16 32.44
N ASN A 64 -34.18 -1.76 32.43
CA ASN A 64 -35.04 -1.83 33.61
C ASN A 64 -35.57 -3.27 33.82
N PRO A 65 -35.20 -3.97 34.91
CA PRO A 65 -35.61 -5.36 35.15
C PRO A 65 -37.13 -5.52 35.21
N GLU A 66 -37.86 -4.58 35.81
CA GLU A 66 -39.32 -4.67 35.97
C GLU A 66 -40.05 -4.62 34.62
N LEU A 67 -39.55 -3.81 33.67
CA LEU A 67 -40.11 -3.71 32.34
C LEU A 67 -39.76 -4.93 31.48
N ILE A 68 -38.57 -5.50 31.66
CA ILE A 68 -38.15 -6.72 30.98
C ILE A 68 -38.97 -7.92 31.46
N ASP A 69 -39.18 -8.05 32.77
CA ASP A 69 -40.02 -9.10 33.36
C ASP A 69 -41.50 -8.93 32.97
N ALA A 70 -41.95 -7.69 32.73
CA ALA A 70 -43.26 -7.38 32.14
C ALA A 70 -43.35 -7.66 30.62
N GLY A 71 -42.30 -8.19 30.00
CA GLY A 71 -42.29 -8.61 28.60
C GLY A 71 -41.82 -7.56 27.59
N GLN A 72 -41.32 -6.39 28.03
CA GLN A 72 -40.66 -5.47 27.11
C GLN A 72 -39.27 -5.99 26.71
N PRO A 73 -38.93 -6.01 25.42
CA PRO A 73 -37.65 -6.54 24.99
C PRO A 73 -36.50 -5.64 25.46
N PHE A 74 -35.38 -6.26 25.84
CA PHE A 74 -34.13 -5.58 26.18
C PHE A 74 -33.66 -4.67 25.02
N LEU A 75 -33.75 -5.17 23.79
CA LEU A 75 -33.48 -4.40 22.56
C LEU A 75 -34.77 -4.27 21.75
N GLN A 76 -35.21 -3.03 21.53
CA GLN A 76 -36.44 -2.77 20.77
C GLN A 76 -36.28 -3.07 19.28
N ASP A 77 -35.08 -2.86 18.71
CA ASP A 77 -34.84 -3.01 17.26
C ASP A 77 -33.59 -3.85 16.93
N THR A 78 -33.67 -5.14 17.26
CA THR A 78 -32.62 -6.11 16.92
C THR A 78 -32.40 -6.28 15.42
N ALA A 79 -33.43 -5.99 14.61
CA ALA A 79 -33.35 -6.05 13.15
C ALA A 79 -32.43 -4.96 12.60
N LEU A 80 -32.54 -3.73 13.13
CA LEU A 80 -31.66 -2.61 12.79
C LEU A 80 -30.19 -2.92 13.12
N ILE A 81 -29.91 -3.47 14.31
CA ILE A 81 -28.54 -3.88 14.69
C ILE A 81 -27.98 -4.90 13.70
N LEU A 82 -28.76 -5.92 13.36
CA LEU A 82 -28.32 -6.96 12.42
C LEU A 82 -28.10 -6.39 11.00
N GLN A 83 -28.94 -5.46 10.56
CA GLN A 83 -28.82 -4.80 9.27
C GLN A 83 -27.55 -3.94 9.21
N SER A 84 -27.33 -3.08 10.21
CA SER A 84 -26.15 -2.22 10.30
C SER A 84 -24.87 -3.05 10.39
N TYR A 85 -24.88 -4.17 11.13
CA TYR A 85 -23.74 -5.09 11.17
C TYR A 85 -23.43 -5.73 9.80
N LYS A 86 -24.45 -6.20 9.08
CA LYS A 86 -24.28 -6.74 7.71
C LYS A 86 -23.81 -5.67 6.73
N SER A 87 -24.33 -4.45 6.85
CA SER A 87 -23.90 -3.29 6.07
C SER A 87 -22.43 -2.97 6.32
N MET A 88 -22.01 -2.93 7.58
CA MET A 88 -20.61 -2.69 7.98
C MET A 88 -19.65 -3.72 7.37
N ILE A 89 -19.99 -5.00 7.43
CA ILE A 89 -19.19 -6.08 6.80
C ILE A 89 -19.10 -5.86 5.29
N LYS A 90 -20.23 -5.60 4.63
CA LYS A 90 -20.28 -5.37 3.19
C LYS A 90 -19.43 -4.16 2.79
N ASN A 91 -19.56 -3.04 3.50
CA ASN A 91 -18.81 -1.81 3.26
C ASN A 91 -17.31 -2.04 3.45
N THR A 92 -16.91 -2.76 4.49
CA THR A 92 -15.51 -3.15 4.74
C THR A 92 -14.95 -4.01 3.61
N PHE A 93 -15.69 -5.03 3.17
CA PHE A 93 -15.27 -5.89 2.07
C PHE A 93 -15.17 -5.14 0.75
N GLN A 94 -16.13 -4.28 0.45
CA GLN A 94 -16.11 -3.43 -0.74
C GLN A 94 -14.93 -2.46 -0.72
N MET A 95 -14.63 -1.83 0.43
CA MET A 95 -13.46 -0.97 0.59
C MET A 95 -12.17 -1.72 0.24
N ILE A 96 -11.97 -2.92 0.79
CA ILE A 96 -10.79 -3.76 0.55
C ILE A 96 -10.70 -4.14 -0.93
N LEU A 97 -11.81 -4.64 -1.50
CA LEU A 97 -11.84 -5.09 -2.90
C LEU A 97 -11.54 -3.97 -3.88
N TRP A 98 -12.19 -2.82 -3.73
CA TRP A 98 -11.96 -1.66 -4.59
C TRP A 98 -10.56 -1.08 -4.42
N SER A 99 -10.06 -0.99 -3.19
CA SER A 99 -8.69 -0.57 -2.92
C SER A 99 -7.69 -1.49 -3.61
N LEU A 100 -7.89 -2.81 -3.53
CA LEU A 100 -7.02 -3.79 -4.18
C LEU A 100 -7.08 -3.67 -5.71
N LEU A 101 -8.27 -3.55 -6.31
CA LEU A 101 -8.43 -3.41 -7.75
C LEU A 101 -7.73 -2.16 -8.29
N ILE A 102 -7.98 -1.00 -7.65
CA ILE A 102 -7.37 0.27 -8.01
C ILE A 102 -5.86 0.20 -7.84
N PHE A 103 -5.40 -0.36 -6.72
CA PHE A 103 -3.98 -0.56 -6.45
C PHE A 103 -3.33 -1.42 -7.54
N LEU A 104 -3.92 -2.58 -7.87
CA LEU A 104 -3.38 -3.49 -8.88
C LEU A 104 -3.27 -2.83 -10.26
N ILE A 105 -4.31 -2.14 -10.70
CA ILE A 105 -4.34 -1.51 -12.03
C ILE A 105 -3.35 -0.34 -12.08
N LEU A 106 -3.53 0.65 -11.21
CA LEU A 106 -2.75 1.89 -11.29
C LEU A 106 -1.28 1.68 -10.88
N ASN A 107 -0.98 0.88 -9.86
CA ASN A 107 0.43 0.59 -9.54
C ASN A 107 1.11 -0.26 -10.62
N SER A 108 0.38 -1.15 -11.29
CA SER A 108 0.94 -1.91 -12.42
C SER A 108 1.39 -0.98 -13.55
N ILE A 109 0.55 0.00 -13.89
CA ILE A 109 0.88 1.04 -14.88
C ILE A 109 2.07 1.87 -14.41
N LEU A 110 2.08 2.29 -13.15
CA LEU A 110 3.14 3.10 -12.56
C LEU A 110 4.50 2.40 -12.57
N TRP A 111 4.56 1.14 -12.11
CA TRP A 111 5.79 0.35 -12.08
C TRP A 111 6.30 0.04 -13.49
N THR A 112 5.39 -0.35 -14.39
CA THR A 112 5.75 -0.64 -15.78
C THR A 112 6.21 0.62 -16.52
N GLY A 113 5.57 1.75 -16.25
CA GLY A 113 5.96 3.06 -16.74
C GLY A 113 7.35 3.47 -16.26
N SER A 114 7.67 3.23 -14.98
CA SER A 114 9.02 3.49 -14.45
C SER A 114 10.10 2.63 -15.10
N HIS A 115 9.82 1.37 -15.43
CA HIS A 115 10.74 0.57 -16.27
C HIS A 115 10.92 1.15 -17.67
N SER A 116 9.85 1.70 -18.24
CA SER A 116 9.86 2.30 -19.58
C SER A 116 10.67 3.61 -19.64
N ILE A 117 10.90 4.29 -18.51
CA ILE A 117 11.83 5.42 -18.42
C ILE A 117 13.27 4.96 -18.68
N LEU A 118 13.65 3.79 -18.16
CA LEU A 118 15.00 3.23 -18.27
C LEU A 118 15.21 2.42 -19.56
N SER A 119 14.16 2.07 -20.29
CA SER A 119 14.28 1.33 -21.56
C SER A 119 14.60 2.26 -22.74
N GLU A 120 15.36 1.76 -23.72
CA GLU A 120 15.67 2.55 -24.92
C GLU A 120 14.46 2.70 -25.85
N LYS A 121 13.67 1.64 -26.01
CA LYS A 121 12.49 1.60 -26.89
C LYS A 121 11.25 1.15 -26.12
N PHE A 122 10.10 1.69 -26.51
CA PHE A 122 8.79 1.26 -26.01
C PHE A 122 8.29 0.08 -26.86
N SER A 123 7.76 -0.95 -26.19
CA SER A 123 7.12 -2.09 -26.86
C SER A 123 5.86 -2.46 -26.09
N TRP A 124 4.71 -2.34 -26.74
CA TRP A 124 3.41 -2.62 -26.13
C TRP A 124 3.29 -4.07 -25.64
N ARG A 125 3.89 -5.01 -26.36
CA ARG A 125 3.91 -6.43 -25.98
C ARG A 125 4.68 -6.66 -24.66
N LEU A 126 5.84 -6.03 -24.52
CA LEU A 126 6.62 -6.10 -23.28
C LEU A 126 5.91 -5.37 -22.14
N TRP A 127 5.28 -4.24 -22.43
CA TRP A 127 4.52 -3.45 -21.46
C TRP A 127 3.37 -4.27 -20.84
N LYS A 128 2.54 -4.93 -21.66
CA LYS A 128 1.51 -5.86 -21.17
C LYS A 128 2.07 -6.98 -20.31
N THR A 129 3.23 -7.53 -20.72
CA THR A 129 3.88 -8.61 -19.98
C THR A 129 4.33 -8.16 -18.59
N TYR A 130 4.95 -6.98 -18.49
CA TYR A 130 5.37 -6.39 -17.23
C TYR A 130 4.18 -6.05 -16.33
N CYS A 131 3.08 -5.55 -16.91
CA CYS A 131 1.84 -5.32 -16.16
C CYS A 131 1.27 -6.59 -15.54
N LEU A 132 1.19 -7.67 -16.32
CA LEU A 132 0.72 -8.97 -15.84
C LEU A 132 1.65 -9.54 -14.77
N GLN A 133 2.96 -9.46 -14.97
CA GLN A 133 3.92 -9.91 -13.96
C GLN A 133 3.79 -9.13 -12.66
N TYR A 134 3.55 -7.81 -12.70
CA TYR A 134 3.33 -7.02 -11.49
C TYR A 134 2.06 -7.46 -10.75
N ILE A 135 0.95 -7.66 -11.47
CA ILE A 135 -0.31 -8.12 -10.88
C ILE A 135 -0.11 -9.50 -10.25
N THR A 136 0.50 -10.44 -10.97
CA THR A 136 0.80 -11.78 -10.45
C THR A 136 1.72 -11.72 -9.23
N ALA A 137 2.76 -10.87 -9.25
CA ALA A 137 3.63 -10.67 -8.09
C ALA A 137 2.87 -10.19 -6.88
N THR A 138 2.03 -9.17 -7.09
CA THR A 138 1.25 -8.56 -6.02
C THR A 138 0.35 -9.61 -5.40
N LEU A 139 -0.43 -10.34 -6.21
CA LEU A 139 -1.31 -11.39 -5.71
C LEU A 139 -0.55 -12.50 -4.97
N ILE A 140 0.57 -13.00 -5.52
CA ILE A 140 1.36 -14.06 -4.88
C ILE A 140 1.94 -13.59 -3.54
N VAL A 141 2.42 -12.34 -3.47
CA VAL A 141 3.07 -11.81 -2.26
C VAL A 141 2.04 -11.38 -1.22
N THR A 142 0.91 -10.78 -1.61
CA THR A 142 -0.09 -10.26 -0.66
C THR A 142 -1.06 -11.34 -0.19
N THR A 143 -1.33 -12.40 -0.97
CA THR A 143 -2.28 -13.45 -0.57
C THR A 143 -1.88 -14.14 0.74
N PRO A 144 -0.63 -14.59 0.94
CA PRO A 144 -0.21 -15.18 2.21
C PRO A 144 -0.39 -14.21 3.38
N TYR A 145 -0.10 -12.92 3.18
CA TYR A 145 -0.30 -11.89 4.20
C TYR A 145 -1.78 -11.71 4.58
N ILE A 146 -2.68 -11.68 3.59
CA ILE A 146 -4.14 -11.61 3.80
C ILE A 146 -4.64 -12.85 4.55
N ILE A 147 -4.17 -14.06 4.16
CA ILE A 147 -4.53 -15.31 4.84
C ILE A 147 -4.09 -15.26 6.30
N LEU A 148 -2.87 -14.78 6.59
CA LEU A 148 -2.37 -14.64 7.96
C LEU A 148 -3.21 -13.67 8.79
N ILE A 149 -3.59 -12.52 8.22
CA ILE A 149 -4.50 -11.57 8.88
C ILE A 149 -5.84 -12.26 9.18
N TRP A 150 -6.42 -12.96 8.21
CA TRP A 150 -7.73 -13.60 8.38
C TRP A 150 -7.71 -14.71 9.45
N ILE A 151 -6.72 -15.61 9.42
CA ILE A 151 -6.56 -16.66 10.44
C ILE A 151 -6.48 -16.02 11.82
N PHE A 152 -5.72 -14.93 11.92
CA PHE A 152 -5.50 -14.25 13.17
C PHE A 152 -6.72 -13.49 13.69
N SER A 153 -7.42 -12.75 12.83
CA SER A 153 -8.68 -12.09 13.20
C SER A 153 -9.67 -13.08 13.79
N LYS A 154 -9.76 -14.29 13.21
CA LYS A 154 -10.59 -15.37 13.75
C LYS A 154 -10.15 -15.80 15.16
N GLN A 155 -8.84 -15.93 15.40
CA GLN A 155 -8.30 -16.31 16.70
C GLN A 155 -8.57 -15.27 17.79
N ILE A 156 -8.44 -13.97 17.49
CA ILE A 156 -8.80 -12.89 18.44
C ILE A 156 -10.25 -13.04 18.88
N THR A 157 -11.16 -13.19 17.92
CA THR A 157 -12.60 -13.26 18.21
C THR A 157 -12.99 -14.51 18.97
N SER A 158 -12.25 -15.61 18.83
CA SER A 158 -12.59 -16.89 19.48
C SER A 158 -11.95 -17.10 20.85
N LEU A 159 -10.85 -16.43 21.18
CA LEU A 159 -10.02 -16.78 22.35
C LEU A 159 -10.06 -15.73 23.48
N ALA A 160 -10.93 -14.72 23.42
CA ALA A 160 -11.02 -13.64 24.42
C ALA A 160 -9.63 -13.11 24.83
N ILE A 161 -8.79 -12.89 23.82
CA ILE A 161 -7.36 -12.61 24.00
C ILE A 161 -7.17 -11.34 24.81
N SER A 162 -6.29 -11.39 25.82
CA SER A 162 -6.02 -10.24 26.68
C SER A 162 -5.45 -9.03 25.90
N PRO A 163 -5.74 -7.79 26.32
CA PRO A 163 -5.26 -6.58 25.64
C PRO A 163 -3.73 -6.52 25.46
N GLY A 164 -2.97 -7.11 26.39
CA GLY A 164 -1.50 -7.16 26.30
C GLY A 164 -0.97 -7.95 25.11
N SER A 165 -1.71 -8.97 24.64
CA SER A 165 -1.32 -9.71 23.44
C SER A 165 -1.54 -8.89 22.16
N ILE A 166 -2.50 -7.95 22.15
CA ILE A 166 -2.82 -7.12 20.96
C ILE A 166 -1.58 -6.34 20.49
N ASN A 167 -0.77 -5.82 21.43
CA ASN A 167 0.44 -5.07 21.10
C ASN A 167 1.53 -5.96 20.48
N THR A 168 1.76 -7.15 21.05
CA THR A 168 2.71 -8.14 20.51
C THR A 168 2.31 -8.54 19.09
N TRP A 169 1.03 -8.83 18.87
CA TRP A 169 0.51 -9.20 17.57
C TRP A 169 0.60 -8.06 16.55
N GLY A 170 0.23 -6.83 16.95
CA GLY A 170 0.38 -5.65 16.11
C GLY A 170 1.82 -5.44 15.64
N THR A 171 2.79 -5.67 16.52
CA THR A 171 4.22 -5.66 16.18
C THR A 171 4.55 -6.76 15.17
N THR A 172 4.08 -7.99 15.39
CA THR A 172 4.29 -9.11 14.45
C THR A 172 3.73 -8.80 13.06
N PHE A 173 2.51 -8.26 12.96
CA PHE A 173 1.92 -7.89 11.66
C PHE A 173 2.67 -6.78 10.97
N THR A 174 3.21 -5.82 11.74
CA THR A 174 4.03 -4.74 11.20
C THR A 174 5.33 -5.29 10.61
N VAL A 175 6.01 -6.19 11.32
CA VAL A 175 7.23 -6.86 10.82
C VAL A 175 6.93 -7.69 9.57
N LEU A 176 5.85 -8.48 9.58
CA LEU A 176 5.44 -9.26 8.41
C LEU A 176 5.11 -8.36 7.23
N PHE A 177 4.38 -7.26 7.45
CA PHE A 177 4.07 -6.29 6.41
C PHE A 177 5.34 -5.74 5.77
N ILE A 178 6.35 -5.37 6.56
CA ILE A 178 7.65 -4.89 6.06
C ILE A 178 8.33 -5.96 5.18
N ILE A 179 8.33 -7.22 5.62
CA ILE A 179 8.93 -8.34 4.86
C ILE A 179 8.20 -8.55 3.53
N PHE A 180 6.87 -8.63 3.54
CA PHE A 180 6.06 -8.81 2.32
C PHE A 180 6.19 -7.60 1.39
N TYR A 181 6.19 -6.38 1.92
CA TYR A 181 6.41 -5.18 1.13
C TYR A 181 7.80 -5.15 0.48
N PHE A 182 8.85 -5.54 1.22
CA PHE A 182 10.20 -5.67 0.65
C PHE A 182 10.26 -6.71 -0.48
N LEU A 183 9.61 -7.85 -0.31
CA LEU A 183 9.51 -8.87 -1.36
C LEU A 183 8.76 -8.34 -2.60
N LEU A 184 7.70 -7.56 -2.39
CA LEU A 184 6.94 -6.92 -3.47
C LEU A 184 7.80 -5.92 -4.26
N LEU A 185 8.55 -5.06 -3.58
CA LEU A 185 9.46 -4.10 -4.22
C LEU A 185 10.52 -4.79 -5.09
N ASN A 186 11.12 -5.86 -4.58
CA ASN A 186 12.11 -6.64 -5.33
C ASN A 186 11.46 -7.33 -6.55
N SER A 187 10.24 -7.84 -6.40
CA SER A 187 9.47 -8.46 -7.49
C SER A 187 9.13 -7.47 -8.60
N ALA A 188 8.74 -6.25 -8.21
CA ALA A 188 8.43 -5.17 -9.13
C ALA A 188 9.68 -4.60 -9.84
N ALA A 189 10.87 -4.68 -9.25
CA ALA A 189 12.13 -4.37 -9.95
C ALA A 189 12.53 -5.45 -10.97
N ALA A 190 12.05 -6.69 -10.81
CA ALA A 190 12.46 -7.82 -11.64
C ALA A 190 11.67 -8.00 -12.94
N LEU A 191 10.64 -7.17 -13.21
CA LEU A 191 9.68 -7.30 -14.33
C LEU A 191 10.34 -7.42 -15.71
N THR A 192 11.55 -6.92 -15.92
CA THR A 192 12.27 -7.05 -17.21
C THR A 192 12.70 -8.47 -17.58
N SER A 193 12.38 -9.48 -16.77
CA SER A 193 12.80 -10.87 -16.98
C SER A 193 11.69 -11.70 -17.60
N SER A 194 12.07 -12.71 -18.38
CA SER A 194 11.10 -13.69 -18.88
C SER A 194 10.45 -14.46 -17.73
N TRP A 195 9.19 -14.86 -17.91
CA TRP A 195 8.40 -15.61 -16.91
C TRP A 195 9.15 -16.77 -16.26
N LYS A 196 9.89 -17.55 -17.05
CA LYS A 196 10.69 -18.69 -16.54
C LYS A 196 11.84 -18.27 -15.63
N LYS A 197 12.45 -17.11 -15.88
CA LYS A 197 13.61 -16.60 -15.11
C LYS A 197 13.22 -15.63 -14.01
N TRP A 198 11.98 -15.14 -14.04
CA TRP A 198 11.50 -14.09 -13.15
C TRP A 198 11.53 -14.50 -11.66
N PRO A 199 11.01 -15.68 -11.23
CA PRO A 199 11.12 -16.11 -9.83
C PRO A 199 12.57 -16.25 -9.35
N LYS A 200 13.44 -16.81 -10.20
CA LYS A 200 14.87 -16.93 -9.89
C LYS A 200 15.53 -15.56 -9.69
N LYS A 201 15.18 -14.57 -10.51
CA LYS A 201 15.70 -13.20 -10.36
C LYS A 201 15.25 -12.59 -9.03
N ILE A 202 13.97 -12.74 -8.67
CA ILE A 202 13.41 -12.25 -7.40
C ILE A 202 14.17 -12.86 -6.21
N PHE A 203 14.38 -14.17 -6.23
CA PHE A 203 15.12 -14.86 -5.16
C PHE A 203 16.56 -14.34 -5.05
N VAL A 204 17.25 -14.17 -6.18
CA VAL A 204 18.64 -13.67 -6.19
C VAL A 204 18.72 -12.23 -5.70
N THR A 205 17.80 -11.33 -6.11
CA THR A 205 17.83 -9.93 -5.67
C THR A 205 17.41 -9.77 -4.21
N THR A 206 16.44 -10.56 -3.75
CA THR A 206 15.89 -10.46 -2.38
C THR A 206 16.82 -11.12 -1.36
N ILE A 207 17.27 -12.35 -1.61
CA ILE A 207 18.01 -13.14 -0.63
C ILE A 207 19.52 -13.00 -0.84
N LYS A 208 20.03 -13.34 -2.03
CA LYS A 208 21.49 -13.36 -2.26
C LYS A 208 22.11 -11.96 -2.23
N LYS A 209 21.32 -10.93 -2.50
CA LYS A 209 21.77 -9.52 -2.58
C LYS A 209 21.14 -8.63 -1.52
N LEU A 210 20.63 -9.26 -0.45
CA LEU A 210 19.97 -8.57 0.66
C LEU A 210 20.73 -7.35 1.17
N PRO A 211 22.06 -7.39 1.43
CA PRO A 211 22.75 -6.21 1.96
C PRO A 211 22.68 -5.00 1.02
N LYS A 212 22.75 -5.23 -0.30
CA LYS A 212 22.70 -4.15 -1.29
C LYS A 212 21.28 -3.63 -1.45
N THR A 213 20.28 -4.50 -1.57
CA THR A 213 18.87 -4.08 -1.73
C THR A 213 18.34 -3.41 -0.46
N LEU A 214 18.78 -3.85 0.71
CA LEU A 214 18.50 -3.18 1.99
C LEU A 214 19.14 -1.78 2.05
N MET A 215 20.38 -1.62 1.58
CA MET A 215 21.02 -0.29 1.53
C MET A 215 20.23 0.70 0.65
N VAL A 216 19.77 0.26 -0.53
CA VAL A 216 18.92 1.09 -1.41
C VAL A 216 17.58 1.41 -0.73
N LEU A 217 17.01 0.46 0.02
CA LEU A 217 15.75 0.65 0.74
C LEU A 217 15.91 1.73 1.81
N LEU A 218 16.96 1.63 2.61
CA LEU A 218 17.26 2.60 3.67
C LEU A 218 17.47 4.00 3.11
N ILE A 219 18.17 4.15 1.99
CA ILE A 219 18.33 5.44 1.31
C ILE A 219 16.97 5.99 0.86
N ASN A 220 16.14 5.18 0.21
CA ASN A 220 14.81 5.60 -0.24
C ASN A 220 13.91 5.99 0.95
N LEU A 221 13.95 5.22 2.05
CA LEU A 221 13.21 5.50 3.27
C LEU A 221 13.70 6.78 3.94
N ALA A 222 15.01 7.03 4.01
CA ALA A 222 15.56 8.26 4.58
C ALA A 222 15.10 9.50 3.78
N ILE A 223 15.13 9.42 2.44
CA ILE A 223 14.67 10.52 1.57
C ILE A 223 13.17 10.76 1.75
N LEU A 224 12.35 9.72 1.64
CA LEU A 224 10.89 9.84 1.80
C LEU A 224 10.52 10.32 3.21
N GLY A 225 11.14 9.73 4.24
CA GLY A 225 10.92 10.09 5.64
C GLY A 225 11.28 11.54 5.94
N SER A 226 12.37 12.06 5.38
CA SER A 226 12.76 13.46 5.57
C SER A 226 11.73 14.43 4.99
N ILE A 227 11.16 14.10 3.81
CA ILE A 227 10.17 14.96 3.15
C ILE A 227 8.81 14.87 3.86
N LEU A 228 8.40 13.66 4.26
CA LEU A 228 7.19 13.47 5.05
C LEU A 228 7.28 14.16 6.42
N TYR A 229 8.45 14.12 7.06
CA TYR A 229 8.70 14.87 8.29
C TYR A 229 8.60 16.39 8.04
N GLY A 230 9.17 16.89 6.94
CA GLY A 230 9.00 18.30 6.55
C GLY A 230 7.53 18.69 6.35
N LEU A 231 6.74 17.82 5.71
CA LEU A 231 5.29 18.02 5.55
C LEU A 231 4.56 18.07 6.90
N TYR A 232 4.88 17.14 7.81
CA TYR A 232 4.35 17.14 9.17
C TYR A 232 4.67 18.45 9.92
N MET A 233 5.91 18.92 9.82
CA MET A 233 6.32 20.18 10.47
C MET A 233 5.54 21.38 9.93
N VAL A 234 5.31 21.46 8.61
CA VAL A 234 4.52 22.54 8.01
C VAL A 234 3.07 22.48 8.48
N LEU A 235 2.46 21.29 8.47
CA LEU A 235 1.07 21.10 8.90
C LEU A 235 0.87 21.46 10.39
N THR A 236 1.86 21.17 11.22
CA THR A 236 1.76 21.37 12.68
C THR A 236 2.10 22.80 13.12
N PHE A 237 3.09 23.44 12.47
CA PHE A 237 3.72 24.64 13.04
C PHE A 237 3.57 25.92 12.22
N THR A 238 3.19 25.86 10.93
CA THR A 238 3.20 27.08 10.09
C THR A 238 1.86 27.43 9.47
N GLU A 239 0.87 26.52 9.43
CA GLU A 239 -0.46 26.72 8.81
C GLU A 239 -0.42 27.29 7.37
N LEU A 240 0.75 27.26 6.71
CA LEU A 240 0.95 27.83 5.37
C LEU A 240 0.46 26.83 4.31
N ALA A 241 -0.82 26.95 3.94
CA ALA A 241 -1.48 26.05 2.98
C ALA A 241 -0.71 25.89 1.65
N TRP A 242 -0.08 26.94 1.14
CA TRP A 242 0.69 26.88 -0.12
C TRP A 242 1.94 25.99 -0.02
N LEU A 243 2.61 25.95 1.15
CA LEU A 243 3.75 25.05 1.38
C LEU A 243 3.33 23.59 1.38
N VAL A 244 2.14 23.28 1.91
CA VAL A 244 1.58 21.92 1.91
C VAL A 244 1.39 21.40 0.48
N VAL A 245 0.88 22.24 -0.41
CA VAL A 245 0.69 21.91 -1.83
C VAL A 245 2.05 21.63 -2.51
N ILE A 246 3.04 22.51 -2.31
CA ILE A 246 4.38 22.33 -2.87
C ILE A 246 5.02 21.04 -2.35
N LEU A 247 4.96 20.80 -1.04
CA LEU A 247 5.53 19.59 -0.43
C LEU A 247 4.82 18.32 -0.91
N THR A 248 3.52 18.36 -1.16
CA THR A 248 2.78 17.22 -1.72
C THR A 248 3.26 16.89 -3.14
N ILE A 249 3.46 17.91 -3.99
CA ILE A 249 4.03 17.72 -5.34
C ILE A 249 5.45 17.13 -5.26
N ILE A 250 6.25 17.59 -4.29
CA ILE A 250 7.59 17.05 -4.03
C ILE A 250 7.51 15.59 -3.60
N VAL A 251 6.64 15.22 -2.66
CA VAL A 251 6.42 13.84 -2.20
C VAL A 251 6.06 12.95 -3.39
N VAL A 252 5.10 13.36 -4.21
CA VAL A 252 4.68 12.60 -5.41
C VAL A 252 5.86 12.40 -6.37
N SER A 253 6.63 13.45 -6.64
CA SER A 253 7.79 13.38 -7.53
C SER A 253 8.86 12.44 -6.97
N VAL A 254 9.11 12.50 -5.66
CA VAL A 254 10.10 11.64 -4.97
C VAL A 254 9.67 10.19 -4.94
N LEU A 255 8.37 9.89 -4.81
CA LEU A 255 7.86 8.51 -4.93
C LEU A 255 8.19 7.91 -6.30
N ILE A 256 8.06 8.68 -7.39
CA ILE A 256 8.46 8.22 -8.73
C ILE A 256 9.98 8.09 -8.83
N LEU A 257 10.74 9.06 -8.34
CA LEU A 257 12.21 9.04 -8.36
C LEU A 257 12.79 7.83 -7.63
N THR A 258 12.33 7.57 -6.40
CA THR A 258 12.78 6.44 -5.58
C THR A 258 12.44 5.11 -6.23
N ARG A 259 11.30 5.01 -6.94
CA ARG A 259 10.93 3.83 -7.73
C ARG A 259 11.88 3.60 -8.91
N ILE A 260 12.17 4.63 -9.70
CA ILE A 260 13.10 4.52 -10.84
C ILE A 260 14.52 4.18 -10.34
N PHE A 261 14.96 4.85 -9.26
CA PHE A 261 16.26 4.59 -8.64
C PHE A 261 16.37 3.16 -8.12
N TRP A 262 15.31 2.64 -7.48
CA TRP A 262 15.23 1.25 -7.06
C TRP A 262 15.42 0.30 -8.26
N ILE A 263 14.67 0.50 -9.34
CA ILE A 263 14.79 -0.31 -10.55
C ILE A 263 16.21 -0.25 -11.14
N ALA A 264 16.79 0.94 -11.26
CA ALA A 264 18.13 1.14 -11.80
C ALA A 264 19.19 0.43 -10.95
N ALA A 265 19.10 0.54 -9.62
CA ALA A 265 20.04 -0.08 -8.70
C ALA A 265 20.00 -1.61 -8.77
N LEU A 266 18.81 -2.21 -8.88
CA LEU A 266 18.66 -3.66 -8.95
C LEU A 266 18.98 -4.25 -10.34
N ASN A 267 18.90 -3.46 -11.42
CA ASN A 267 19.18 -3.92 -12.78
C ASN A 267 20.63 -3.70 -13.25
N ASN A 268 21.37 -2.76 -12.65
CA ASN A 268 22.74 -2.40 -13.06
C ASN A 268 23.82 -3.48 -12.90
N GLU A 269 23.48 -4.60 -12.29
CA GLU A 269 24.42 -5.67 -11.99
C GLU A 269 24.58 -6.68 -13.13
N LYS A 270 23.84 -6.53 -14.23
CA LYS A 270 24.00 -7.37 -15.43
C LYS A 270 25.37 -7.19 -16.12
N ASN A 271 26.16 -6.19 -15.76
CA ASN A 271 27.42 -5.83 -16.42
C ASN A 271 28.68 -6.02 -15.57
N ASN A 272 28.57 -6.54 -14.34
CA ASN A 272 29.71 -6.67 -13.40
C ASN A 272 29.95 -8.12 -12.91
N THR A 273 29.42 -9.11 -13.62
CA THR A 273 29.75 -10.54 -13.49
C THR A 273 29.88 -11.11 -14.88
#